data_AF-A0A1Q5SHR6-F1
#
_entry.id   AF-A0A1Q5SHR6-F1
#
_cell.length_a   1.000
_cell.length_b   1.000
_cell.length_c   1.000
_cell.angle_alpha   90.00
_cell.angle_beta   90.00
_cell.angle_gamma   90.00
#
_symmetry.space_group_name_H-M   'P 1'
#
loop_
_entity.id
_entity.type
_entity.pdbx_description
1 polymer ?
#
loop_
_entity_poly.entity_id
_entity_poly.type
_entity_poly.pdbx_seq_one_letter_code
_entity_poly.pdbx_strand_id
1 'polypeptide(L)'
;MPTLDAVRFAENAVATPAPRLSLVVLPFANLSGDPGQDYFADGVTESLTTDLSRISSSFVVGRHTAFAYKGKAADLKQIGRELNVRYILEGSVQRGSDRLRVNVQLVSAEDGNHFWADRFDKPISDLFEMQDEIVSRLANTLNAELLAAEARRAERSLNPDVMDLYFQGIARWNKRWTPDHMVQARSYFERALALDPDFVDALVGIAAVDAASATLFLVDDFQARLTAAETALTKALSLAPQHALAYMFLGIVLFMSNRAEQGIAECEHASALNRNLAEAHATIGAAKIFVGQAAETEACVREALRLSPRDEAVHRWMSYVGGAKLHLGFDNEAVSWLRQSLKANPNYPFAHLQLAAALAQLGKLEESRTTAKAGLSLDPGFTIRRLKAITFSDNLVFQAGGRRLIEGLRMAGVPEGASRGNSD
;
A
#
# COMPACT_ATOMS: atom_id res chain seq x y z
N MET A 1 40.90 -46.95 5.02
CA MET A 1 39.81 -46.58 5.95
C MET A 1 40.10 -45.18 6.46
N PRO A 2 39.31 -44.15 6.12
CA PRO A 2 39.44 -42.85 6.76
C PRO A 2 38.87 -42.96 8.19
N THR A 3 39.53 -42.29 9.13
CA THR A 3 39.29 -42.34 10.56
C THR A 3 37.97 -41.65 10.97
N LEU A 4 37.35 -42.18 12.02
CA LEU A 4 36.08 -41.76 12.63
C LEU A 4 36.01 -40.28 13.09
N ASP A 5 37.09 -39.52 12.99
CA ASP A 5 37.14 -38.11 13.42
C ASP A 5 36.63 -37.12 12.37
N ALA A 6 36.51 -37.52 11.09
CA ALA A 6 35.93 -36.67 10.04
C ALA A 6 34.39 -36.60 10.09
N VAL A 7 33.74 -37.49 10.86
CA VAL A 7 32.27 -37.55 10.97
C VAL A 7 31.74 -36.60 12.05
N ARG A 8 32.61 -36.01 12.89
CA ARG A 8 32.20 -35.19 14.04
C ARG A 8 32.27 -33.67 13.84
N PHE A 9 32.71 -33.21 12.67
CA PHE A 9 32.84 -31.78 12.34
C PHE A 9 31.70 -31.22 11.47
N ALA A 10 30.70 -32.02 11.11
CA ALA A 10 29.55 -31.58 10.31
C ALA A 10 28.27 -31.28 11.11
N GLU A 11 28.27 -31.42 12.44
CA GLU A 11 27.06 -31.33 13.27
C GLU A 11 26.85 -29.98 13.99
N ASN A 12 27.63 -28.93 13.71
CA ASN A 12 27.39 -27.60 14.29
C ASN A 12 27.75 -26.46 13.32
N ALA A 13 27.36 -26.56 12.04
CA ALA A 13 27.13 -25.36 11.27
C ALA A 13 25.87 -24.71 11.88
N VAL A 14 26.02 -23.62 12.63
CA VAL A 14 24.89 -22.81 13.08
C VAL A 14 24.10 -22.46 11.83
N ALA A 15 22.92 -23.08 11.68
CA ALA A 15 22.08 -22.84 10.51
C ALA A 15 21.80 -21.35 10.44
N THR A 16 22.24 -20.71 9.35
CA THR A 16 22.01 -19.28 9.13
C THR A 16 20.50 -19.04 9.24
N PRO A 17 20.03 -18.11 10.08
CA PRO A 17 18.61 -17.85 10.22
C PRO A 17 17.99 -17.55 8.85
N ALA A 18 16.86 -18.17 8.54
CA ALA A 18 16.16 -17.92 7.29
C ALA A 18 15.88 -16.41 7.15
N PRO A 19 16.10 -15.81 5.96
CA PRO A 19 15.79 -14.40 5.71
C PRO A 19 14.34 -14.08 6.09
N ARG A 20 14.06 -12.85 6.50
CA ARG A 20 12.75 -12.50 7.09
C ARG A 20 11.59 -12.68 6.12
N LEU A 21 11.68 -12.11 4.93
CA LEU A 21 10.68 -12.29 3.88
C LEU A 21 11.09 -13.40 2.91
N SER A 22 11.52 -14.56 3.43
CA SER A 22 11.87 -15.72 2.61
C SER A 22 10.68 -16.65 2.42
N LEU A 23 10.38 -16.99 1.15
CA LEU A 23 9.27 -17.87 0.82
C LEU A 23 9.54 -18.79 -0.38
N VAL A 24 8.78 -19.88 -0.43
CA VAL A 24 8.63 -20.73 -1.61
C VAL A 24 7.15 -20.85 -1.97
N VAL A 25 6.84 -20.77 -3.27
CA VAL A 25 5.51 -21.09 -3.78
C VAL A 25 5.52 -22.51 -4.30
N LEU A 26 4.89 -23.44 -3.57
CA LEU A 26 4.80 -24.83 -3.98
C LEU A 26 3.84 -24.99 -5.16
N PRO A 27 4.06 -25.98 -6.05
CA PRO A 27 3.16 -26.28 -7.16
C PRO A 27 1.73 -26.49 -6.67
N PHE A 28 0.80 -25.67 -7.17
CA PHE A 28 -0.60 -25.76 -6.81
C PHE A 28 -1.18 -27.11 -7.26
N ALA A 29 -1.99 -27.71 -6.39
CA ALA A 29 -2.68 -28.96 -6.71
C ALA A 29 -3.80 -28.71 -7.73
N ASN A 30 -3.85 -29.52 -8.78
CA ASN A 30 -4.98 -29.57 -9.70
C ASN A 30 -6.08 -30.46 -9.11
N LEU A 31 -7.21 -29.86 -8.72
CA LEU A 31 -8.40 -30.53 -8.20
C LEU A 31 -9.56 -30.57 -9.21
N SER A 32 -9.29 -30.28 -10.49
CA SER A 32 -10.28 -30.37 -11.56
C SER A 32 -10.57 -31.82 -12.00
N GLY A 33 -9.68 -32.77 -11.67
CA GLY A 33 -9.80 -34.17 -12.10
C GLY A 33 -9.37 -34.45 -13.55
N ASP A 34 -8.92 -33.42 -14.27
CA ASP A 34 -8.40 -33.50 -15.64
C ASP A 34 -6.91 -33.10 -15.65
N PRO A 35 -5.98 -34.04 -15.87
CA PRO A 35 -4.54 -33.76 -15.96
C PRO A 35 -4.18 -32.77 -17.08
N GLY A 36 -5.03 -32.65 -18.10
CA GLY A 36 -4.87 -31.65 -19.17
C GLY A 36 -4.94 -30.20 -18.67
N GLN A 37 -5.31 -29.97 -17.41
CA GLN A 37 -5.40 -28.65 -16.78
C GLN A 37 -4.23 -28.33 -15.85
N ASP A 38 -3.25 -29.22 -15.71
CA ASP A 38 -2.06 -29.00 -14.88
C ASP A 38 -1.29 -27.73 -15.29
N TYR A 39 -1.27 -27.40 -16.59
CA TYR A 39 -0.62 -26.19 -17.08
C TYR A 39 -1.17 -24.91 -16.42
N PHE A 40 -2.46 -24.91 -16.07
CA PHE A 40 -3.08 -23.74 -15.47
C PHE A 40 -2.67 -23.58 -14.00
N ALA A 41 -2.66 -24.68 -13.23
CA ALA A 41 -2.16 -24.68 -11.86
C ALA A 41 -0.66 -24.31 -11.81
N ASP A 42 0.12 -24.84 -12.76
CA ASP A 42 1.54 -24.50 -12.91
C ASP A 42 1.74 -23.03 -13.30
N GLY A 43 0.90 -22.49 -14.19
CA GLY A 43 0.93 -21.08 -14.56
C GLY A 43 0.60 -20.15 -13.40
N VAL A 44 -0.40 -20.49 -12.57
CA VAL A 44 -0.69 -19.73 -11.33
C VAL A 44 0.51 -19.75 -10.38
N THR A 45 1.14 -20.91 -10.20
CA THR A 45 2.33 -21.08 -9.35
C THR A 45 3.50 -20.19 -9.84
N GLU A 46 3.78 -20.22 -11.14
CA GLU A 46 4.85 -19.45 -11.77
C GLU A 46 4.60 -17.94 -11.70
N SER A 47 3.40 -17.49 -12.03
CA SER A 47 3.04 -16.08 -12.01
C SER A 47 3.08 -15.52 -10.58
N LEU A 48 2.62 -16.29 -9.58
CA LEU A 48 2.77 -15.90 -8.16
C LEU A 48 4.23 -15.84 -7.72
N THR A 49 5.05 -16.82 -8.11
CA THR A 49 6.50 -16.80 -7.80
C THR A 49 7.15 -15.52 -8.35
N THR A 50 6.80 -15.16 -9.58
CA THR A 50 7.31 -13.95 -10.25
C THR A 50 6.84 -12.68 -9.55
N ASP A 51 5.54 -12.54 -9.27
CA ASP A 51 5.00 -11.32 -8.69
C ASP A 51 5.42 -11.11 -7.23
N LEU A 52 5.56 -12.18 -6.44
CA LEU A 52 6.09 -12.10 -5.07
C LEU A 52 7.59 -11.75 -5.03
N SER A 53 8.35 -12.06 -6.09
CA SER A 53 9.77 -11.68 -6.18
C SER A 53 9.99 -10.18 -6.39
N ARG A 54 8.93 -9.43 -6.75
CA ARG A 54 8.97 -7.96 -6.89
C ARG A 54 8.78 -7.23 -5.55
N ILE A 55 8.48 -7.95 -4.48
CA ILE A 55 8.38 -7.38 -3.13
C ILE A 55 9.78 -6.98 -2.65
N SER A 56 9.95 -5.72 -2.24
CA SER A 56 11.22 -5.25 -1.68
C SER A 56 11.68 -6.14 -0.53
N SER A 57 12.97 -6.47 -0.52
CA SER A 57 13.61 -7.28 0.52
C SER A 57 13.03 -8.70 0.70
N SER A 58 12.28 -9.21 -0.29
CA SER A 58 11.84 -10.61 -0.33
C SER A 58 12.89 -11.54 -0.93
N PHE A 59 12.91 -12.78 -0.45
CA PHE A 59 13.69 -13.87 -1.02
C PHE A 59 12.72 -14.97 -1.45
N VAL A 60 12.49 -15.08 -2.76
CA VAL A 60 11.57 -16.08 -3.32
C VAL A 60 12.37 -17.19 -3.98
N VAL A 61 12.15 -18.43 -3.53
CA VAL A 61 12.78 -19.61 -4.12
C VAL A 61 12.30 -19.79 -5.56
N GLY A 62 13.26 -19.94 -6.47
CA GLY A 62 12.99 -20.08 -7.89
C GLY A 62 12.12 -21.29 -8.24
N ARG A 63 11.34 -21.15 -9.31
CA ARG A 63 10.38 -22.15 -9.81
C ARG A 63 10.94 -23.56 -9.89
N HIS A 64 12.11 -23.75 -10.51
CA HIS A 64 12.66 -25.09 -10.74
C HIS A 64 12.89 -25.87 -9.43
N THR A 65 13.34 -25.18 -8.38
CA THR A 65 13.53 -25.78 -7.06
C THR A 65 12.18 -26.13 -6.43
N ALA A 66 11.20 -25.24 -6.49
CA ALA A 66 9.86 -25.49 -5.97
C ALA A 66 9.16 -26.68 -6.66
N PHE A 67 9.32 -26.80 -7.98
CA PHE A 67 8.73 -27.87 -8.78
C PHE A 67 9.33 -29.25 -8.48
N ALA A 68 10.49 -29.34 -7.84
CA ALA A 68 11.04 -30.61 -7.35
C ALA A 68 10.14 -31.28 -6.30
N TYR A 69 9.22 -30.53 -5.68
CA TYR A 69 8.26 -31.01 -4.70
C TYR A 69 6.87 -31.35 -5.31
N LYS A 70 6.67 -31.17 -6.62
CA LYS A 70 5.37 -31.45 -7.27
C LYS A 70 4.95 -32.91 -7.08
N GLY A 71 3.72 -33.13 -6.62
CA GLY A 71 3.14 -34.46 -6.43
C GLY A 71 3.77 -35.28 -5.30
N LYS A 72 4.63 -34.68 -4.47
CA LYS A 72 5.23 -35.35 -3.30
C LYS A 72 4.48 -34.93 -2.04
N ALA A 73 4.09 -35.90 -1.22
CA ALA A 73 3.74 -35.64 0.17
C ALA A 73 5.04 -35.34 0.93
N ALA A 74 5.24 -34.10 1.34
CA ALA A 74 6.43 -33.67 2.05
C ALA A 74 6.03 -32.85 3.28
N ASP A 75 6.78 -33.01 4.37
CA ASP A 75 6.61 -32.20 5.57
C ASP A 75 7.03 -30.75 5.26
N LEU A 76 6.11 -29.81 5.40
CA LEU A 76 6.35 -28.39 5.15
C LEU A 76 7.50 -27.85 6.03
N LYS A 77 7.67 -28.37 7.25
CA LYS A 77 8.79 -27.97 8.12
C LYS A 77 10.13 -28.43 7.56
N GLN A 78 10.15 -29.61 6.95
CA GLN A 78 11.35 -30.14 6.30
C GLN A 78 11.70 -29.29 5.06
N ILE A 79 10.73 -28.99 4.20
CA ILE A 79 10.92 -28.12 3.04
C ILE A 79 11.48 -26.76 3.48
N GLY A 80 10.92 -26.18 4.54
CA GLY A 80 11.37 -24.92 5.10
C GLY A 80 12.84 -24.91 5.50
N ARG A 81 13.31 -26.00 6.13
CA ARG A 81 14.72 -26.17 6.52
C ARG A 81 15.62 -26.41 5.30
N GLU A 82 15.18 -27.24 4.36
CA GLU A 82 15.94 -27.57 3.14
C GLU A 82 16.17 -26.32 2.27
N LEU A 83 15.15 -25.49 2.13
CA LEU A 83 15.18 -24.29 1.30
C LEU A 83 15.60 -23.02 2.07
N ASN A 84 15.81 -23.13 3.39
CA ASN A 84 16.07 -22.02 4.30
C ASN A 84 15.06 -20.86 4.15
N VAL A 85 13.77 -21.19 4.16
CA VAL A 85 12.66 -20.23 4.03
C VAL A 85 11.79 -20.19 5.28
N ARG A 86 11.21 -19.03 5.59
CA ARG A 86 10.29 -18.84 6.72
C ARG A 86 8.84 -19.15 6.37
N TYR A 87 8.47 -18.97 5.11
CA TYR A 87 7.10 -19.07 4.65
C TYR A 87 6.97 -20.03 3.47
N ILE A 88 5.86 -20.76 3.45
CA ILE A 88 5.50 -21.66 2.35
C ILE A 88 4.11 -21.27 1.88
N LEU A 89 3.98 -21.02 0.59
CA LEU A 89 2.70 -20.82 -0.06
C LEU A 89 2.29 -22.13 -0.73
N GLU A 90 1.13 -22.65 -0.34
CA GLU A 90 0.52 -23.81 -0.99
C GLU A 90 -0.92 -23.51 -1.38
N GLY A 91 -1.47 -24.32 -2.28
CA GLY A 91 -2.80 -24.06 -2.78
C GLY A 91 -3.30 -25.10 -3.74
N SER A 92 -4.52 -24.87 -4.21
CA SER A 92 -5.16 -25.71 -5.21
C SER A 92 -5.96 -24.89 -6.19
N VAL A 93 -6.08 -25.40 -7.40
CA VAL A 93 -6.96 -24.87 -8.43
C VAL A 93 -7.98 -25.94 -8.80
N GLN A 94 -9.23 -25.53 -8.89
CA GLN A 94 -10.34 -26.33 -9.39
C GLN A 94 -11.09 -25.54 -10.45
N ARG A 95 -11.10 -26.03 -11.68
CA ARG A 95 -11.81 -25.45 -12.80
C ARG A 95 -13.00 -26.34 -13.15
N GLY A 96 -14.20 -25.76 -13.01
CA GLY A 96 -15.43 -26.32 -13.56
C GLY A 96 -15.71 -25.82 -14.97
N SER A 97 -16.89 -26.13 -15.49
CA SER A 97 -17.36 -25.69 -16.81
C SER A 97 -17.47 -24.17 -16.95
N ASP A 98 -17.91 -23.50 -15.88
CA ASP A 98 -18.26 -22.08 -15.88
C ASP A 98 -17.64 -21.32 -14.70
N ARG A 99 -16.93 -22.00 -13.79
CA ARG A 99 -16.35 -21.38 -12.58
C ARG A 99 -14.93 -21.87 -12.31
N LEU A 100 -14.08 -20.95 -11.87
CA LEU A 100 -12.75 -21.21 -11.35
C LEU A 100 -12.74 -21.00 -9.84
N ARG A 101 -12.16 -21.96 -9.12
CA ARG A 101 -11.88 -21.86 -7.70
C ARG A 101 -10.39 -22.00 -7.46
N VAL A 102 -9.82 -21.07 -6.72
CA VAL A 102 -8.41 -21.11 -6.27
C VAL A 102 -8.41 -21.01 -4.75
N ASN A 103 -7.80 -21.98 -4.08
CA ASN A 103 -7.56 -21.93 -2.64
C ASN A 103 -6.06 -21.68 -2.42
N VAL A 104 -5.74 -20.80 -1.47
CA VAL A 104 -4.35 -20.44 -1.15
C VAL A 104 -4.18 -20.41 0.35
N GLN A 105 -3.03 -20.90 0.81
CA GLN A 105 -2.67 -20.94 2.22
C GLN A 105 -1.21 -20.52 2.39
N LEU A 106 -0.97 -19.63 3.35
CA LEU A 106 0.36 -19.22 3.78
C LEU A 106 0.67 -19.92 5.10
N VAL A 107 1.76 -20.69 5.10
CA VAL A 107 2.17 -21.54 6.22
C VAL A 107 3.53 -21.08 6.74
N SER A 108 3.71 -21.08 8.06
CA SER A 108 5.04 -20.88 8.64
C SER A 108 5.85 -22.18 8.58
N ALA A 109 7.04 -22.10 8.00
CA ALA A 109 8.00 -23.21 7.96
C ALA A 109 8.53 -23.62 9.34
N GLU A 110 8.46 -22.73 10.33
CA GLU A 110 9.00 -22.96 11.67
C GLU A 110 8.12 -23.93 12.48
N ASP A 111 6.83 -23.65 12.57
CA ASP A 111 5.88 -24.37 13.41
C ASP A 111 4.82 -25.14 12.62
N GLY A 112 4.76 -24.96 11.30
CA GLY A 112 3.80 -25.61 10.41
C GLY A 112 2.38 -25.04 10.52
N ASN A 113 2.20 -23.92 11.22
CA ASN A 113 0.87 -23.32 11.41
C ASN A 113 0.45 -22.52 10.18
N HIS A 114 -0.82 -22.65 9.81
CA HIS A 114 -1.45 -21.79 8.83
C HIS A 114 -1.58 -20.37 9.40
N PHE A 115 -0.93 -19.41 8.76
CA PHE A 115 -0.97 -18.00 9.15
C PHE A 115 -2.12 -17.25 8.48
N TRP A 116 -2.47 -17.66 7.26
CA TRP A 116 -3.51 -17.05 6.46
C TRP A 116 -4.00 -18.03 5.40
N ALA A 117 -5.26 -17.92 5.02
CA ALA A 117 -5.84 -18.64 3.90
C ALA A 117 -6.95 -17.81 3.25
N ASP A 118 -7.08 -17.92 1.93
CA ASP A 118 -8.18 -17.30 1.20
C ASP A 118 -8.63 -18.18 0.03
N ARG A 119 -9.83 -17.88 -0.47
CA ARG A 119 -10.48 -18.60 -1.55
C ARG A 119 -11.06 -17.63 -2.55
N PHE A 120 -10.63 -17.80 -3.79
CA PHE A 120 -11.15 -17.09 -4.95
C PHE A 120 -12.13 -18.00 -5.68
N ASP A 121 -13.33 -17.49 -5.95
CA ASP A 121 -14.36 -18.21 -6.71
C ASP A 121 -15.01 -17.24 -7.71
N LYS A 122 -14.81 -17.48 -9.00
CA LYS A 122 -15.26 -16.58 -10.07
C LYS A 122 -15.81 -17.33 -11.29
N PRO A 123 -16.81 -16.76 -11.98
CA PRO A 123 -17.24 -17.26 -13.29
C PRO A 123 -16.13 -17.09 -14.34
N ILE A 124 -15.91 -18.10 -15.17
CA ILE A 124 -14.90 -18.11 -16.25
C ILE A 124 -15.42 -17.27 -17.43
N SER A 125 -14.87 -16.06 -17.59
CA SER A 125 -15.09 -15.20 -18.77
C SER A 125 -13.91 -15.29 -19.73
N ASP A 126 -12.73 -14.86 -19.28
CA ASP A 126 -11.44 -14.99 -19.95
C ASP A 126 -10.45 -15.62 -18.96
N LEU A 127 -9.82 -16.71 -19.37
CA LEU A 127 -8.96 -17.51 -18.50
C LEU A 127 -7.65 -16.80 -18.16
N PHE A 128 -7.07 -16.04 -19.09
CA PHE A 128 -5.79 -15.36 -18.90
C PHE A 128 -5.98 -14.08 -18.09
N GLU A 129 -6.98 -13.26 -18.43
CA GLU A 129 -7.29 -12.06 -17.65
C GLU A 129 -7.65 -12.41 -16.20
N MET A 130 -8.40 -13.50 -16.00
CA MET A 130 -8.72 -13.98 -14.65
C MET A 130 -7.50 -14.48 -13.90
N GLN A 131 -6.60 -15.20 -14.57
CA GLN A 131 -5.34 -15.64 -13.96
C GLN A 131 -4.54 -14.42 -13.49
N ASP A 132 -4.34 -13.43 -14.35
CA ASP A 132 -3.62 -12.20 -14.00
C ASP A 132 -4.30 -11.45 -12.84
N GLU A 133 -5.62 -11.34 -12.83
CA GLU A 133 -6.36 -10.70 -11.73
C GLU A 133 -6.18 -11.46 -10.40
N ILE A 134 -6.29 -12.79 -10.42
CA ILE A 134 -6.14 -13.63 -9.22
C ILE A 134 -4.72 -13.53 -8.69
N VAL A 135 -3.71 -13.67 -9.56
CA VAL A 135 -2.29 -13.58 -9.20
C VAL A 135 -2.00 -12.21 -8.58
N SER A 136 -2.46 -11.12 -9.20
CA SER A 136 -2.21 -9.75 -8.72
C SER A 136 -2.82 -9.53 -7.33
N ARG A 137 -4.06 -9.97 -7.12
CA ARG A 137 -4.76 -9.86 -5.83
C ARG A 137 -4.09 -10.69 -4.74
N LEU A 138 -3.70 -11.91 -5.08
CA LEU A 138 -2.99 -12.80 -4.17
C LEU A 138 -1.63 -12.21 -3.79
N ALA A 139 -0.85 -11.72 -4.75
CA ALA A 139 0.44 -11.10 -4.47
C ALA A 139 0.32 -9.91 -3.50
N ASN A 140 -0.65 -9.02 -3.72
CA ASN A 140 -0.92 -7.89 -2.82
C ASN A 140 -1.34 -8.34 -1.42
N THR A 141 -2.27 -9.30 -1.34
CA THR A 141 -2.77 -9.78 -0.05
C THR A 141 -1.67 -10.51 0.73
N LEU A 142 -0.90 -11.37 0.05
CA LEU A 142 0.22 -12.09 0.64
C LEU A 142 1.33 -11.16 1.12
N ASN A 143 1.64 -10.10 0.37
CA ASN A 143 2.58 -9.08 0.82
C ASN A 143 2.14 -8.46 2.16
N ALA A 144 0.88 -8.03 2.26
CA ALA A 144 0.34 -7.46 3.50
C ALA A 144 0.42 -8.45 4.69
N GLU A 145 0.08 -9.71 4.46
CA GLU A 145 0.11 -10.76 5.51
C GLU A 145 1.54 -11.11 5.95
N LEU A 146 2.49 -11.16 5.02
CA LEU A 146 3.91 -11.37 5.32
C LEU A 146 4.48 -10.21 6.16
N LEU A 147 4.22 -8.97 5.75
CA LEU A 147 4.64 -7.78 6.50
C LEU A 147 4.02 -7.76 7.91
N ALA A 148 2.74 -8.12 8.04
CA ALA A 148 2.07 -8.20 9.34
C ALA A 148 2.64 -9.32 10.23
N ALA A 149 3.02 -10.46 9.65
CA ALA A 149 3.64 -11.56 10.38
C ALA A 149 5.03 -11.18 10.92
N GLU A 150 5.87 -10.55 10.10
CA GLU A 150 7.20 -10.08 10.51
C GLU A 150 7.10 -8.90 11.50
N ALA A 151 6.14 -7.99 11.34
CA ALA A 151 5.82 -6.95 12.33
C ALA A 151 5.52 -7.52 13.72
N ARG A 152 4.66 -8.55 13.81
CA ARG A 152 4.33 -9.21 15.08
C ARG A 152 5.54 -9.90 15.73
N ARG A 153 6.45 -10.44 14.92
CA ARG A 153 7.70 -11.04 15.42
C ARG A 153 8.64 -9.96 15.95
N ALA A 154 8.81 -8.89 15.19
CA ALA A 154 9.68 -7.77 15.56
C ALA A 154 9.21 -7.06 16.85
N GLU A 155 7.91 -6.93 17.09
CA GLU A 155 7.36 -6.36 18.34
C GLU A 155 7.76 -7.16 19.60
N ARG A 156 8.12 -8.44 19.46
CA ARG A 156 8.56 -9.31 20.57
C ARG A 156 10.08 -9.35 20.73
N SER A 157 10.83 -8.71 19.82
CA SER A 157 12.29 -8.72 19.86
C SER A 157 12.79 -7.87 21.03
N LEU A 158 13.59 -8.48 21.91
CA LEU A 158 14.21 -7.80 23.04
C LEU A 158 15.41 -6.93 22.61
N ASN A 159 16.07 -7.31 21.52
CA ASN A 159 17.24 -6.63 20.96
C ASN A 159 17.02 -6.47 19.45
N PRO A 160 16.22 -5.47 19.04
CA PRO A 160 15.81 -5.33 17.64
C PRO A 160 17.00 -4.92 16.77
N ASP A 161 17.22 -5.66 15.67
CA ASP A 161 18.15 -5.27 14.60
C ASP A 161 17.50 -4.24 13.65
N VAL A 162 18.22 -3.86 12.58
CA VAL A 162 17.73 -2.90 11.58
C VAL A 162 16.40 -3.31 10.94
N MET A 163 16.22 -4.60 10.64
CA MET A 163 15.01 -5.12 10.03
C MET A 163 13.87 -5.22 11.06
N ASP A 164 14.15 -5.51 12.33
CA ASP A 164 13.14 -5.48 13.39
C ASP A 164 12.59 -4.08 13.55
N LEU A 165 13.47 -3.08 13.59
CA LEU A 165 13.08 -1.68 13.67
C LEU A 165 12.25 -1.27 12.46
N TYR A 166 12.64 -1.68 11.26
CA TYR A 166 11.84 -1.48 10.06
C TYR A 166 10.43 -2.08 10.18
N PHE A 167 10.32 -3.35 10.56
CA PHE A 167 9.01 -4.00 10.72
C PHE A 167 8.18 -3.42 11.86
N GLN A 168 8.80 -2.94 12.94
CA GLN A 168 8.12 -2.19 14.00
C GLN A 168 7.58 -0.84 13.47
N GLY A 169 8.33 -0.17 12.59
CA GLY A 169 7.88 1.02 11.88
C GLY A 169 6.68 0.73 10.97
N ILE A 170 6.75 -0.33 10.17
CA ILE A 170 5.64 -0.80 9.32
C ILE A 170 4.41 -1.17 10.17
N ALA A 171 4.60 -1.81 11.32
CA ALA A 171 3.51 -2.16 12.24
C ALA A 171 2.73 -0.92 12.69
N ARG A 172 3.41 0.20 12.92
CA ARG A 172 2.81 1.49 13.29
C ARG A 172 2.21 2.22 12.10
N TRP A 173 2.88 2.17 10.95
CA TRP A 173 2.40 2.73 9.69
C TRP A 173 1.06 2.11 9.22
N ASN A 174 0.90 0.80 9.38
CA ASN A 174 -0.32 0.05 9.06
C ASN A 174 -1.40 0.19 10.15
N LYS A 175 -1.15 0.94 11.23
CA LYS A 175 -2.24 1.40 12.09
C LYS A 175 -2.92 2.59 11.44
N ARG A 176 -4.10 2.94 11.96
CA ARG A 176 -4.79 4.16 11.56
C ARG A 176 -3.85 5.37 11.64
N TRP A 177 -3.82 6.17 10.58
CA TRP A 177 -2.96 7.35 10.49
C TRP A 177 -3.42 8.44 11.47
N THR A 178 -2.73 8.50 12.61
CA THR A 178 -2.89 9.53 13.64
C THR A 178 -1.52 10.17 13.89
N PRO A 179 -1.45 11.40 14.44
CA PRO A 179 -0.16 12.02 14.77
C PRO A 179 0.74 11.13 15.64
N ASP A 180 0.17 10.46 16.64
CA ASP A 180 0.91 9.56 17.54
C ASP A 180 1.51 8.35 16.80
N HIS A 181 0.70 7.65 15.99
CA HIS A 181 1.20 6.51 15.21
C HIS A 181 2.26 6.93 14.18
N MET A 182 2.12 8.11 13.55
CA MET A 182 3.11 8.63 12.60
C MET A 182 4.44 8.96 13.30
N VAL A 183 4.39 9.61 14.46
CA VAL A 183 5.60 9.88 15.27
C VAL A 183 6.28 8.58 15.68
N GLN A 184 5.51 7.57 16.12
CA GLN A 184 6.06 6.26 16.48
C GLN A 184 6.67 5.54 15.28
N ALA A 185 5.98 5.48 14.14
CA ALA A 185 6.48 4.85 12.92
C ALA A 185 7.80 5.49 12.47
N ARG A 186 7.84 6.83 12.42
CA ARG A 186 9.04 7.59 12.07
C ARG A 186 10.20 7.29 13.01
N SER A 187 9.96 7.25 14.33
CA SER A 187 10.99 6.96 15.32
C SER A 187 11.62 5.58 15.14
N TYR A 188 10.84 4.56 14.77
CA TYR A 188 11.39 3.24 14.47
C TYR A 188 12.29 3.25 13.23
N PHE A 189 11.87 3.92 12.15
CA PHE A 189 12.71 4.05 10.96
C PHE A 189 13.98 4.88 11.22
N GLU A 190 13.91 5.95 12.03
CA GLU A 190 15.09 6.71 12.44
C GLU A 190 16.09 5.86 13.22
N ARG A 191 15.60 5.01 14.13
CA ARG A 191 16.45 4.06 14.87
C ARG A 191 17.07 3.02 13.93
N ALA A 192 16.33 2.55 12.92
CA ALA A 192 16.88 1.66 11.90
C ALA A 192 18.04 2.35 11.14
N LEU A 193 17.85 3.60 10.73
CA LEU A 193 18.89 4.39 10.05
C LEU A 193 20.07 4.78 10.96
N ALA A 194 19.87 4.84 12.27
CA ALA A 194 20.96 5.02 13.21
C ALA A 194 21.87 3.77 13.30
N LEU A 195 21.33 2.58 13.01
CA LEU A 195 22.10 1.34 12.91
C LEU A 195 22.73 1.15 11.52
N ASP A 196 21.98 1.48 10.47
CA ASP A 196 22.42 1.41 9.08
C ASP A 196 21.90 2.64 8.29
N PRO A 197 22.71 3.68 8.11
CA PRO A 197 22.31 4.91 7.42
C PRO A 197 21.90 4.74 5.97
N ASP A 198 22.29 3.64 5.32
CA ASP A 198 22.02 3.36 3.90
C ASP A 198 20.92 2.30 3.73
N PHE A 199 20.23 1.93 4.82
CA PHE A 199 19.12 0.99 4.79
C PHE A 199 17.91 1.58 4.03
N VAL A 200 17.79 1.20 2.76
CA VAL A 200 16.84 1.74 1.77
C VAL A 200 15.40 1.72 2.26
N ASP A 201 14.93 0.60 2.81
CA ASP A 201 13.53 0.46 3.22
C ASP A 201 13.15 1.43 4.36
N ALA A 202 14.07 1.76 5.28
CA ALA A 202 13.82 2.76 6.31
C ALA A 202 13.90 4.20 5.78
N LEU A 203 14.75 4.49 4.79
CA LEU A 203 14.74 5.78 4.09
C LEU A 203 13.37 6.02 3.43
N VAL A 204 12.84 5.01 2.74
CA VAL A 204 11.51 5.04 2.14
C VAL A 204 10.42 5.13 3.21
N GLY A 205 10.56 4.40 4.32
CA GLY A 205 9.63 4.46 5.45
C GLY A 205 9.52 5.85 6.10
N ILE A 206 10.64 6.54 6.34
CA ILE A 206 10.63 7.92 6.83
C ILE A 206 9.94 8.85 5.82
N ALA A 207 10.32 8.74 4.55
CA ALA A 207 9.73 9.58 3.51
C ALA A 207 8.23 9.37 3.36
N ALA A 208 7.76 8.13 3.48
CA ALA A 208 6.34 7.78 3.49
C ALA A 208 5.61 8.49 4.64
N VAL A 209 6.18 8.44 5.86
CA VAL A 209 5.61 9.12 7.03
C VAL A 209 5.59 10.63 6.86
N ASP A 210 6.69 11.22 6.38
CA ASP A 210 6.79 12.68 6.19
C ASP A 210 5.84 13.16 5.08
N ALA A 211 5.73 12.42 3.96
CA ALA A 211 4.78 12.71 2.89
C ALA A 211 3.32 12.55 3.33
N ALA A 212 2.98 11.49 4.06
CA ALA A 212 1.63 11.30 4.59
C ALA A 212 1.25 12.36 5.62
N SER A 213 2.18 12.72 6.51
CA SER A 213 1.95 13.76 7.52
C SER A 213 1.68 15.12 6.86
N ALA A 214 2.37 15.44 5.76
CA ALA A 214 2.11 16.63 4.96
C ALA A 214 0.74 16.56 4.25
N THR A 215 0.44 15.46 3.54
CA THR A 215 -0.80 15.29 2.76
C THR A 215 -2.06 15.29 3.64
N LEU A 216 -1.95 14.75 4.86
CA LEU A 216 -3.04 14.72 5.83
C LEU A 216 -3.13 15.97 6.72
N PHE A 217 -2.27 16.98 6.50
CA PHE A 217 -2.21 18.17 7.35
C PHE A 217 -2.03 17.85 8.84
N LEU A 218 -1.29 16.78 9.17
CA LEU A 218 -1.01 16.40 10.56
C LEU A 218 0.05 17.28 11.23
N VAL A 219 0.71 18.12 10.44
CA VAL A 219 1.81 18.98 10.84
C VAL A 219 1.67 20.34 10.17
N ASP A 220 2.13 21.40 10.83
CA ASP A 220 2.06 22.76 10.29
C ASP A 220 3.18 23.06 9.29
N ASP A 221 4.37 22.47 9.48
CA ASP A 221 5.52 22.64 8.60
C ASP A 221 5.55 21.58 7.50
N PHE A 222 4.51 21.58 6.67
CA PHE A 222 4.35 20.57 5.61
C PHE A 222 5.45 20.66 4.54
N GLN A 223 5.94 21.87 4.22
CA GLN A 223 7.00 22.06 3.22
C GLN A 223 8.34 21.47 3.65
N ALA A 224 8.74 21.65 4.91
CA ALA A 224 9.96 21.01 5.41
C ALA A 224 9.84 19.48 5.38
N ARG A 225 8.64 18.93 5.66
CA ARG A 225 8.38 17.49 5.60
C ARG A 225 8.47 16.94 4.18
N LEU A 226 7.88 17.64 3.21
CA LEU A 226 8.00 17.27 1.80
C LEU A 226 9.46 17.33 1.32
N THR A 227 10.22 18.36 1.73
CA THR A 227 11.65 18.50 1.39
C THR A 227 12.50 17.37 1.99
N ALA A 228 12.24 17.02 3.25
CA ALA A 228 12.90 15.90 3.93
C ALA A 228 12.56 14.56 3.26
N ALA A 229 11.30 14.34 2.90
CA ALA A 229 10.86 13.16 2.18
C ALA A 229 11.53 13.04 0.81
N GLU A 230 11.58 14.12 0.02
CA GLU A 230 12.28 14.14 -1.27
C GLU A 230 13.75 13.78 -1.11
N THR A 231 14.44 14.37 -0.13
CA THR A 231 15.85 14.09 0.15
C THR A 231 16.09 12.61 0.48
N ALA A 232 15.26 12.02 1.35
CA ALA A 232 15.37 10.62 1.71
C ALA A 232 15.08 9.68 0.53
N LEU A 233 14.11 10.02 -0.32
CA LEU A 233 13.75 9.24 -1.50
C LEU A 233 14.82 9.32 -2.59
N THR A 234 15.40 10.50 -2.83
CA THR A 234 16.54 10.66 -3.74
C THR A 234 17.72 9.82 -3.28
N LYS A 235 18.02 9.81 -1.97
CA LYS A 235 19.06 8.94 -1.41
C LYS A 235 18.72 7.46 -1.62
N ALA A 236 17.51 7.03 -1.26
CA ALA A 236 17.07 5.65 -1.44
C ALA A 236 17.17 5.18 -2.90
N LEU A 237 16.76 6.01 -3.87
CA LEU A 237 16.81 5.70 -5.30
C LEU A 237 18.25 5.67 -5.84
N SER A 238 19.17 6.44 -5.26
CA SER A 238 20.60 6.35 -5.61
C SER A 238 21.23 5.02 -5.18
N LEU A 239 20.73 4.42 -4.09
CA LEU A 239 21.18 3.13 -3.55
C LEU A 239 20.45 1.95 -4.20
N ALA A 240 19.17 2.11 -4.51
CA ALA A 240 18.30 1.11 -5.12
C ALA A 240 17.45 1.71 -6.27
N PRO A 241 18.00 1.82 -7.49
CA PRO A 241 17.31 2.42 -8.63
C PRO A 241 16.07 1.68 -9.14
N GLN A 242 15.78 0.48 -8.62
CA GLN A 242 14.61 -0.33 -9.01
C GLN A 242 13.56 -0.40 -7.88
N HIS A 243 13.59 0.53 -6.92
CA HIS A 243 12.70 0.51 -5.77
C HIS A 243 11.33 1.15 -6.06
N ALA A 244 10.35 0.34 -6.45
CA ALA A 244 9.02 0.81 -6.87
C ALA A 244 8.30 1.72 -5.86
N LEU A 245 8.33 1.37 -4.57
CA LEU A 245 7.69 2.19 -3.53
C LEU A 245 8.36 3.56 -3.36
N ALA A 246 9.67 3.67 -3.63
CA ALA A 246 10.36 4.94 -3.52
C ALA A 246 9.90 5.91 -4.61
N TYR A 247 9.78 5.40 -5.84
CA TYR A 247 9.22 6.15 -6.96
C TYR A 247 7.77 6.60 -6.73
N MET A 248 6.94 5.71 -6.18
CA MET A 248 5.56 6.06 -5.86
C MET A 248 5.49 7.18 -4.80
N PHE A 249 6.24 7.09 -3.70
CA PHE A 249 6.28 8.16 -2.69
C PHE A 249 6.91 9.45 -3.22
N LEU A 250 7.89 9.36 -4.12
CA LEU A 250 8.47 10.53 -4.77
C LEU A 250 7.39 11.23 -5.61
N GLY A 251 6.58 10.45 -6.32
CA GLY A 251 5.40 10.96 -7.02
C GLY A 251 4.45 11.75 -6.12
N ILE A 252 4.18 11.22 -4.91
CA ILE A 252 3.37 11.92 -3.89
C ILE A 252 3.99 13.26 -3.50
N VAL A 253 5.29 13.24 -3.17
CA VAL A 253 6.00 14.45 -2.76
C VAL A 253 6.00 15.51 -3.87
N LEU A 254 6.22 15.09 -5.12
CA LEU A 254 6.27 15.98 -6.27
C LEU A 254 4.91 16.64 -6.55
N PHE A 255 3.80 15.89 -6.58
CA PHE A 255 2.51 16.52 -6.85
C PHE A 255 2.05 17.43 -5.70
N MET A 256 2.43 17.11 -4.46
CA MET A 256 2.19 17.99 -3.30
C MET A 256 3.08 19.24 -3.30
N SER A 257 4.12 19.26 -4.14
CA SER A 257 5.08 20.36 -4.30
C SER A 257 4.90 21.10 -5.63
N ASN A 258 3.68 21.17 -6.18
CA ASN A 258 3.37 21.83 -7.46
C ASN A 258 4.17 21.27 -8.67
N ARG A 259 4.56 19.99 -8.63
CA ARG A 259 5.28 19.28 -9.71
C ARG A 259 4.51 18.03 -10.14
N ALA A 260 3.19 18.16 -10.29
CA ALA A 260 2.29 17.02 -10.49
C ALA A 260 2.57 16.20 -11.77
N GLU A 261 3.00 16.82 -12.88
CA GLU A 261 3.39 16.09 -14.09
C GLU A 261 4.60 15.17 -13.85
N GLN A 262 5.63 15.68 -13.16
CA GLN A 262 6.77 14.86 -12.76
C GLN A 262 6.32 13.75 -11.80
N GLY A 263 5.44 14.09 -10.86
CA GLY A 263 4.92 13.09 -9.92
C GLY A 263 4.14 11.95 -10.57
N ILE A 264 3.38 12.23 -11.63
CA ILE A 264 2.71 11.20 -12.44
C ILE A 264 3.75 10.28 -13.09
N ALA A 265 4.79 10.85 -13.72
CA ALA A 265 5.84 10.07 -14.37
C ALA A 265 6.58 9.13 -13.40
N GLU A 266 6.88 9.60 -12.18
CA GLU A 266 7.51 8.74 -11.15
C GLU A 266 6.56 7.62 -10.70
N CYS A 267 5.26 7.89 -10.53
CA CYS A 267 4.30 6.82 -10.22
C CYS A 267 4.11 5.83 -11.38
N GLU A 268 4.14 6.29 -12.63
CA GLU A 268 4.10 5.41 -13.81
C GLU A 268 5.35 4.50 -13.86
N HIS A 269 6.52 5.05 -13.50
CA HIS A 269 7.74 4.25 -13.36
C HIS A 269 7.61 3.21 -12.23
N ALA A 270 7.02 3.58 -11.10
CA ALA A 270 6.72 2.65 -10.02
C ALA A 270 5.81 1.49 -10.48
N SER A 271 4.76 1.79 -11.25
CA SER A 271 3.87 0.78 -11.85
C SER A 271 4.58 -0.11 -12.87
N ALA A 272 5.57 0.41 -13.61
CA ALA A 272 6.36 -0.40 -14.53
C ALA A 272 7.26 -1.41 -13.79
N LEU A 273 7.83 -1.02 -12.64
CA LEU A 273 8.63 -1.89 -11.78
C LEU A 273 7.75 -2.94 -11.06
N ASN A 274 6.61 -2.51 -10.54
CA ASN A 274 5.64 -3.35 -9.87
C ASN A 274 4.21 -3.04 -10.33
N ARG A 275 3.74 -3.80 -11.33
CA ARG A 275 2.38 -3.69 -11.90
C ARG A 275 1.26 -3.92 -10.89
N ASN A 276 1.56 -4.59 -9.76
CA ASN A 276 0.58 -4.90 -8.73
C ASN A 276 0.49 -3.82 -7.65
N LEU A 277 1.33 -2.77 -7.70
CA LEU A 277 1.35 -1.69 -6.72
C LEU A 277 0.08 -0.81 -6.84
N ALA A 278 -1.00 -1.24 -6.18
CA ALA A 278 -2.31 -0.61 -6.26
C ALA A 278 -2.29 0.88 -5.87
N GLU A 279 -1.53 1.25 -4.84
CA GLU A 279 -1.39 2.65 -4.40
C GLU A 279 -0.82 3.55 -5.50
N ALA A 280 0.06 3.06 -6.38
CA ALA A 280 0.59 3.86 -7.50
C ALA A 280 -0.51 4.27 -8.48
N HIS A 281 -1.42 3.36 -8.83
CA HIS A 281 -2.57 3.68 -9.68
C HIS A 281 -3.49 4.73 -9.03
N ALA A 282 -3.83 4.57 -7.76
CA ALA A 282 -4.64 5.56 -7.05
C ALA A 282 -3.94 6.93 -6.95
N THR A 283 -2.62 6.92 -6.75
CA THR A 283 -1.79 8.11 -6.67
C THR A 283 -1.71 8.87 -8.00
N ILE A 284 -1.57 8.15 -9.13
CA ILE A 284 -1.68 8.75 -10.48
C ILE A 284 -3.05 9.44 -10.62
N GLY A 285 -4.12 8.74 -10.21
CA GLY A 285 -5.47 9.31 -10.23
C GLY A 285 -5.61 10.58 -9.40
N ALA A 286 -5.00 10.63 -8.21
CA ALA A 286 -4.97 11.83 -7.37
C ALA A 286 -4.18 12.96 -8.02
N ALA A 287 -2.98 12.67 -8.54
CA ALA A 287 -2.12 13.64 -9.21
C ALA A 287 -2.79 14.27 -10.44
N LYS A 288 -3.61 13.51 -11.17
CA LYS A 288 -4.39 14.00 -12.32
C LYS A 288 -5.36 15.15 -11.98
N ILE A 289 -5.83 15.25 -10.73
CA ILE A 289 -6.64 16.39 -10.28
C ILE A 289 -5.83 17.69 -10.40
N PHE A 290 -4.55 17.66 -10.00
CA PHE A 290 -3.66 18.81 -9.95
C PHE A 290 -3.22 19.31 -11.34
N VAL A 291 -3.20 18.44 -12.35
CA VAL A 291 -2.92 18.82 -13.76
C VAL A 291 -4.18 19.12 -14.57
N GLY A 292 -5.35 19.21 -13.92
CA GLY A 292 -6.61 19.56 -14.58
C GLY A 292 -7.29 18.39 -15.31
N GLN A 293 -6.83 17.15 -15.10
CA GLN A 293 -7.34 15.92 -15.70
C GLN A 293 -8.20 15.10 -14.72
N ALA A 294 -8.95 15.77 -13.85
CA ALA A 294 -9.75 15.12 -12.80
C ALA A 294 -10.75 14.07 -13.33
N ALA A 295 -11.16 14.14 -14.59
CA ALA A 295 -12.07 13.16 -15.21
C ALA A 295 -11.49 11.73 -15.24
N GLU A 296 -10.16 11.60 -15.25
CA GLU A 296 -9.47 10.32 -15.35
C GLU A 296 -9.22 9.63 -13.99
N THR A 297 -9.40 10.36 -12.88
CA THR A 297 -9.12 9.87 -11.52
C THR A 297 -9.90 8.60 -11.19
N GLU A 298 -11.17 8.51 -11.59
CA GLU A 298 -12.01 7.36 -11.27
C GLU A 298 -11.49 6.06 -11.90
N ALA A 299 -11.03 6.11 -13.15
CA ALA A 299 -10.51 4.92 -13.84
C ALA A 299 -9.24 4.40 -13.13
N CYS A 300 -8.34 5.30 -12.77
CA CYS A 300 -7.12 4.98 -12.01
C CYS A 300 -7.44 4.36 -10.64
N VAL A 301 -8.39 4.92 -9.89
CA VAL A 301 -8.79 4.38 -8.58
C VAL A 301 -9.52 3.05 -8.71
N ARG A 302 -10.35 2.85 -9.75
CA ARG A 302 -10.99 1.56 -10.01
C ARG A 302 -9.96 0.46 -10.26
N GLU A 303 -8.86 0.78 -10.92
CA GLU A 303 -7.77 -0.16 -11.10
C GLU A 303 -7.08 -0.52 -9.78
N ALA A 304 -6.80 0.47 -8.92
CA ALA A 304 -6.28 0.22 -7.57
C ALA A 304 -7.22 -0.70 -6.75
N LEU A 305 -8.54 -0.43 -6.77
CA LEU A 305 -9.55 -1.25 -6.12
C LEU A 305 -9.66 -2.65 -6.72
N ARG A 306 -9.40 -2.81 -8.02
CA ARG A 306 -9.36 -4.11 -8.68
C ARG A 306 -8.18 -4.95 -8.17
N LEU A 307 -7.02 -4.33 -8.02
CA LEU A 307 -5.77 -4.96 -7.58
C LEU A 307 -5.76 -5.28 -6.07
N SER A 308 -6.31 -4.39 -5.24
CA SER A 308 -6.34 -4.52 -3.77
C SER A 308 -7.69 -4.03 -3.21
N PRO A 309 -8.78 -4.82 -3.31
CA PRO A 309 -10.13 -4.38 -2.89
C PRO A 309 -10.31 -4.25 -1.38
N ARG A 310 -9.40 -4.82 -0.58
CA ARG A 310 -9.41 -4.80 0.89
C ARG A 310 -8.25 -3.99 1.47
N ASP A 311 -7.62 -3.16 0.65
CA ASP A 311 -6.50 -2.32 1.08
C ASP A 311 -6.89 -1.39 2.23
N GLU A 312 -5.97 -1.14 3.16
CA GLU A 312 -6.16 -0.17 4.23
C GLU A 312 -6.36 1.26 3.66
N ALA A 313 -5.78 1.53 2.48
CA ALA A 313 -5.83 2.81 1.80
C ALA A 313 -7.14 3.07 1.01
N VAL A 314 -8.04 2.08 0.88
CA VAL A 314 -9.28 2.18 0.08
C VAL A 314 -10.07 3.46 0.38
N HIS A 315 -10.16 3.84 1.65
CA HIS A 315 -10.85 5.06 2.06
C HIS A 315 -10.24 6.33 1.43
N ARG A 316 -8.92 6.43 1.31
CA ARG A 316 -8.23 7.55 0.66
C ARG A 316 -8.51 7.56 -0.84
N TRP A 317 -8.43 6.40 -1.49
CA TRP A 317 -8.67 6.28 -2.93
C TRP A 317 -10.09 6.71 -3.31
N MET A 318 -11.09 6.29 -2.53
CA MET A 318 -12.48 6.74 -2.70
C MET A 318 -12.64 8.25 -2.53
N SER A 319 -11.90 8.86 -1.59
CA SER A 319 -11.89 10.32 -1.40
C SER A 319 -11.22 11.06 -2.56
N TYR A 320 -10.20 10.48 -3.22
CA TYR A 320 -9.63 11.07 -4.43
C TYR A 320 -10.68 11.19 -5.54
N VAL A 321 -11.48 10.14 -5.77
CA VAL A 321 -12.60 10.20 -6.73
C VAL A 321 -13.64 11.23 -6.30
N GLY A 322 -14.00 11.24 -5.01
CA GLY A 322 -14.92 12.23 -4.45
C GLY A 322 -14.48 13.68 -4.68
N GLY A 323 -13.21 13.97 -4.41
CA GLY A 323 -12.60 15.27 -4.68
C GLY A 323 -12.58 15.61 -6.18
N ALA A 324 -12.22 14.66 -7.03
CA ALA A 324 -12.23 14.85 -8.49
C ALA A 324 -13.64 15.18 -9.02
N LYS A 325 -14.67 14.46 -8.58
CA LYS A 325 -16.07 14.72 -8.95
C LYS A 325 -16.54 16.09 -8.45
N LEU A 326 -16.14 16.48 -7.24
CA LEU A 326 -16.41 17.81 -6.70
C LEU A 326 -15.72 18.89 -7.54
N HIS A 327 -14.49 18.69 -8.02
CA HIS A 327 -13.82 19.64 -8.92
C HIS A 327 -14.58 19.80 -10.25
N LEU A 328 -15.15 18.71 -10.78
CA LEU A 328 -15.81 18.66 -12.08
C LEU A 328 -17.27 19.15 -12.11
N GLY A 329 -17.97 19.18 -10.97
CA GLY A 329 -19.40 19.56 -10.93
C GLY A 329 -20.35 18.41 -10.70
N PHE A 330 -19.82 17.21 -10.53
CA PHE A 330 -20.61 16.01 -10.35
C PHE A 330 -20.90 15.77 -8.87
N ASP A 331 -21.56 16.73 -8.23
CA ASP A 331 -21.67 16.81 -6.76
C ASP A 331 -22.45 15.62 -6.16
N ASN A 332 -23.46 15.10 -6.86
CA ASN A 332 -24.16 13.87 -6.45
C ASN A 332 -23.23 12.64 -6.42
N GLU A 333 -22.36 12.49 -7.42
CA GLU A 333 -21.37 11.42 -7.46
C GLU A 333 -20.29 11.63 -6.41
N ALA A 334 -19.85 12.88 -6.19
CA ALA A 334 -18.91 13.23 -5.14
C ALA A 334 -19.43 12.80 -3.76
N VAL A 335 -20.70 13.12 -3.43
CA VAL A 335 -21.35 12.68 -2.19
C VAL A 335 -21.37 11.14 -2.07
N SER A 336 -21.67 10.42 -3.14
CA SER A 336 -21.69 8.95 -3.14
C SER A 336 -20.32 8.36 -2.79
N TRP A 337 -19.26 8.81 -3.47
CA TRP A 337 -17.89 8.34 -3.23
C TRP A 337 -17.37 8.73 -1.85
N LEU A 338 -17.64 9.95 -1.39
CA LEU A 338 -17.17 10.43 -0.09
C LEU A 338 -17.88 9.73 1.08
N ARG A 339 -19.16 9.38 0.93
CA ARG A 339 -19.86 8.53 1.91
C ARG A 339 -19.27 7.11 1.96
N GLN A 340 -18.87 6.55 0.81
CA GLN A 340 -18.19 5.25 0.78
C GLN A 340 -16.80 5.33 1.46
N SER A 341 -16.04 6.39 1.19
CA SER A 341 -14.77 6.68 1.88
C SER A 341 -14.95 6.72 3.41
N LEU A 342 -15.94 7.47 3.90
CA LEU A 342 -16.22 7.58 5.34
C LEU A 342 -16.84 6.31 5.95
N LYS A 343 -17.51 5.47 5.15
CA LYS A 343 -17.93 4.14 5.58
C LYS A 343 -16.72 3.22 5.80
N ALA A 344 -15.72 3.31 4.93
CA ALA A 344 -14.48 2.55 5.06
C ALA A 344 -13.60 3.07 6.22
N ASN A 345 -13.53 4.39 6.42
CA ASN A 345 -12.88 4.99 7.57
C ASN A 345 -13.60 6.29 7.99
N PRO A 346 -14.42 6.27 9.07
CA PRO A 346 -15.14 7.47 9.51
C PRO A 346 -14.23 8.53 10.11
N ASN A 347 -12.97 8.21 10.35
CA ASN A 347 -12.01 9.09 10.97
C ASN A 347 -11.03 9.70 9.96
N TYR A 348 -11.58 10.25 8.89
CA TYR A 348 -10.82 10.88 7.85
C TYR A 348 -11.30 12.33 7.68
N PRO A 349 -10.70 13.31 8.39
CA PRO A 349 -11.21 14.67 8.48
C PRO A 349 -11.44 15.31 7.11
N PHE A 350 -10.50 15.12 6.19
CA PHE A 350 -10.56 15.76 4.87
C PHE A 350 -11.73 15.24 4.03
N ALA A 351 -12.09 13.95 4.12
CA ALA A 351 -13.27 13.41 3.43
C ALA A 351 -14.58 13.97 4.00
N HIS A 352 -14.68 14.23 5.31
CA HIS A 352 -15.81 14.96 5.89
C HIS A 352 -15.93 16.37 5.32
N LEU A 353 -14.81 17.08 5.21
CA LEU A 353 -14.77 18.45 4.70
C LEU A 353 -15.16 18.50 3.20
N GLN A 354 -14.62 17.58 2.39
CA GLN A 354 -15.03 17.42 0.99
C GLN A 354 -16.52 17.07 0.87
N LEU A 355 -17.04 16.18 1.73
CA LEU A 355 -18.45 15.79 1.72
C LEU A 355 -19.35 16.96 2.10
N ALA A 356 -18.97 17.72 3.12
CA ALA A 356 -19.69 18.91 3.53
C ALA A 356 -19.75 19.95 2.41
N ALA A 357 -18.63 20.16 1.69
CA ALA A 357 -18.60 21.06 0.53
C ALA A 357 -19.51 20.57 -0.60
N ALA A 358 -19.47 19.28 -0.95
CA ALA A 358 -20.34 18.71 -1.98
C ALA A 358 -21.83 18.79 -1.60
N LEU A 359 -22.18 18.51 -0.34
CA LEU A 359 -23.54 18.67 0.18
C LEU A 359 -24.03 20.12 0.13
N ALA A 360 -23.14 21.07 0.43
CA ALA A 360 -23.45 22.50 0.32
C ALA A 360 -23.75 22.91 -1.12
N GLN A 361 -22.95 22.44 -2.09
CA GLN A 361 -23.17 22.70 -3.52
C GLN A 361 -24.52 22.14 -4.01
N LEU A 362 -25.02 21.06 -3.39
CA LEU A 362 -26.36 20.49 -3.62
C LEU A 362 -27.48 21.20 -2.84
N GLY A 363 -27.19 22.25 -2.06
CA GLY A 363 -28.17 22.96 -1.23
C GLY A 363 -28.60 22.21 0.05
N LYS A 364 -27.96 21.08 0.39
CA LYS A 364 -28.26 20.28 1.59
C LYS A 364 -27.54 20.86 2.82
N LEU A 365 -27.85 22.10 3.16
CA LEU A 365 -27.07 22.90 4.11
C LEU A 365 -27.02 22.32 5.54
N GLU A 366 -28.12 21.79 6.07
CA GLU A 366 -28.13 21.22 7.43
C GLU A 366 -27.23 19.97 7.54
N GLU A 367 -27.32 19.08 6.55
CA GLU A 367 -26.45 17.90 6.46
C GLU A 367 -24.98 18.30 6.25
N SER A 368 -24.75 19.31 5.40
CA SER A 368 -23.43 19.89 5.15
C SER A 368 -22.78 20.41 6.43
N ARG A 369 -23.48 21.25 7.22
CA ARG A 369 -22.97 21.79 8.48
C ARG A 369 -22.68 20.69 9.50
N THR A 370 -23.54 19.68 9.58
CA THR A 370 -23.34 18.53 10.48
C THR A 370 -22.09 17.75 10.09
N THR A 371 -21.90 17.49 8.80
CA THR A 371 -20.72 16.81 8.28
C THR A 371 -19.45 17.63 8.49
N ALA A 372 -19.49 18.95 8.27
CA ALA A 372 -18.35 19.84 8.52
C ALA A 372 -17.93 19.81 10.00
N LYS A 373 -18.89 19.83 10.94
CA LYS A 373 -18.61 19.70 12.37
C LYS A 373 -17.92 18.37 12.72
N ALA A 374 -18.29 17.27 12.07
CA ALA A 374 -17.62 15.99 12.24
C ALA A 374 -16.19 15.99 11.70
N GLY A 375 -15.92 16.68 10.58
CA GLY A 375 -14.55 16.88 10.09
C GLY A 375 -13.72 17.72 11.06
N LEU A 376 -14.28 18.85 11.53
CA LEU A 376 -13.62 19.78 12.45
C LEU A 376 -13.41 19.21 13.86
N SER A 377 -14.20 18.23 14.31
CA SER A 377 -13.92 17.55 15.58
C SER A 377 -12.69 16.64 15.49
N LEU A 378 -12.34 16.18 14.28
CA LEU A 378 -11.15 15.37 14.03
C LEU A 378 -9.91 16.23 13.70
N ASP A 379 -10.10 17.39 13.04
CA ASP A 379 -9.07 18.41 12.85
C ASP A 379 -9.59 19.80 13.28
N PRO A 380 -9.51 20.14 14.57
CA PRO A 380 -9.96 21.43 15.09
C PRO A 380 -9.17 22.64 14.55
N GLY A 381 -7.96 22.40 14.01
CA GLY A 381 -7.10 23.44 13.44
C GLY A 381 -7.42 23.76 11.97
N PHE A 382 -8.31 23.00 11.33
CA PHE A 382 -8.64 23.21 9.92
C PHE A 382 -9.34 24.55 9.69
N THR A 383 -8.83 25.32 8.73
CA THR A 383 -9.43 26.59 8.28
C THR A 383 -9.29 26.73 6.77
N ILE A 384 -10.18 27.52 6.14
CA ILE A 384 -10.08 27.85 4.72
C ILE A 384 -8.74 28.55 4.42
N ARG A 385 -8.25 29.42 5.31
CA ARG A 385 -6.94 30.05 5.18
C ARG A 385 -5.81 29.03 5.14
N ARG A 386 -5.81 28.03 6.04
CA ARG A 386 -4.79 26.98 6.08
C ARG A 386 -4.76 26.19 4.77
N LEU A 387 -5.94 25.85 4.23
CA LEU A 387 -6.05 25.17 2.94
C LEU A 387 -5.52 26.04 1.78
N LYS A 388 -5.86 27.33 1.76
CA LYS A 388 -5.40 28.28 0.72
C LYS A 388 -3.92 28.64 0.82
N ALA A 389 -3.28 28.44 1.97
CA ALA A 389 -1.85 28.71 2.14
C ALA A 389 -0.98 27.71 1.37
N ILE A 390 -1.56 26.58 0.92
CA ILE A 390 -0.86 25.58 0.14
C ILE A 390 -1.08 25.84 -1.36
N THR A 391 0.01 26.14 -2.06
CA THR A 391 0.01 26.20 -3.53
C THR A 391 0.15 24.79 -4.08
N PHE A 392 -1.00 24.15 -4.31
CA PHE A 392 -1.07 22.80 -4.84
C PHE A 392 -0.79 22.69 -6.34
N SER A 393 -1.30 23.65 -7.13
CA SER A 393 -1.09 23.70 -8.57
C SER A 393 -1.41 25.08 -9.16
N ASP A 394 -0.62 25.49 -10.16
CA ASP A 394 -0.88 26.69 -10.97
C ASP A 394 -1.83 26.42 -12.15
N ASN A 395 -2.25 25.17 -12.36
CA ASN A 395 -3.17 24.79 -13.42
C ASN A 395 -4.55 25.46 -13.24
N LEU A 396 -5.02 26.19 -14.26
CA LEU A 396 -6.26 26.96 -14.18
C LEU A 396 -7.52 26.10 -14.00
N VAL A 397 -7.54 24.89 -14.56
CA VAL A 397 -8.66 23.94 -14.41
C VAL A 397 -8.72 23.44 -12.97
N PHE A 398 -7.57 23.06 -12.40
CA PHE A 398 -7.47 22.71 -10.98
C PHE A 398 -7.95 23.86 -10.08
N GLN A 399 -7.46 25.09 -10.31
CA GLN A 399 -7.84 26.26 -9.51
C GLN A 399 -9.34 26.57 -9.60
N ALA A 400 -9.96 26.36 -10.77
CA ALA A 400 -11.41 26.51 -10.93
C ALA A 400 -12.19 25.50 -10.08
N GLY A 401 -11.79 24.22 -10.10
CA GLY A 401 -12.38 23.20 -9.23
C GLY A 401 -12.14 23.48 -7.74
N GLY A 402 -10.93 23.93 -7.38
CA GLY A 402 -10.57 24.30 -6.01
C GLY A 402 -11.43 25.43 -5.45
N ARG A 403 -11.81 26.43 -6.27
CA ARG A 403 -12.75 27.50 -5.84
C ARG A 403 -14.09 26.93 -5.39
N ARG A 404 -14.60 25.88 -6.06
CA ARG A 404 -15.88 25.23 -5.70
C ARG A 404 -15.79 24.48 -4.38
N LEU A 405 -14.65 23.83 -4.09
CA LEU A 405 -14.39 23.26 -2.77
C LEU A 405 -14.41 24.36 -1.69
N ILE A 406 -13.66 25.46 -1.89
CA ILE A 406 -13.61 26.56 -0.91
C ILE A 406 -14.99 27.20 -0.68
N GLU A 407 -15.76 27.43 -1.73
CA GLU A 407 -17.11 27.96 -1.63
C GLU A 407 -18.03 27.02 -0.83
N GLY A 408 -18.01 25.73 -1.15
CA GLY A 408 -18.78 24.73 -0.42
C GLY A 408 -18.39 24.65 1.07
N LEU A 409 -17.10 24.74 1.39
CA LEU A 409 -16.62 24.79 2.79
C LEU A 409 -17.14 26.04 3.52
N ARG A 410 -17.14 27.20 2.85
CA ARG A 410 -17.69 28.44 3.41
C ARG A 410 -19.19 28.32 3.69
N MET A 411 -19.96 27.77 2.75
CA MET A 411 -21.39 27.49 2.92
C MET A 411 -21.66 26.51 4.08
N ALA A 412 -20.81 25.50 4.22
CA ALA A 412 -20.84 24.51 5.31
C ALA A 412 -20.49 25.09 6.69
N GLY A 413 -20.04 26.35 6.76
CA GLY A 413 -19.67 27.03 8.01
C GLY A 413 -18.28 26.67 8.53
N VAL A 414 -17.38 26.21 7.65
CA VAL A 414 -15.98 26.00 8.01
C VAL A 414 -15.31 27.36 8.28
N PRO A 415 -14.52 27.52 9.36
CA PRO A 415 -13.91 28.80 9.70
C PRO A 415 -12.95 29.31 8.61
N GLU A 416 -12.97 30.62 8.36
CA GLU A 416 -11.99 31.26 7.47
C GLU A 416 -10.57 31.26 8.07
N GLY A 417 -10.47 31.32 9.41
CA GLY A 417 -9.21 31.49 10.15
C GLY A 417 -8.87 32.98 10.33
N ALA A 418 -8.39 33.38 11.51
CA ALA A 418 -8.06 34.78 11.78
C ALA A 418 -6.93 35.26 10.84
N SER A 419 -7.00 36.49 10.33
CA SER A 419 -5.81 37.19 9.84
C SER A 419 -4.86 37.33 11.03
N ARG A 420 -3.55 37.12 10.85
CA ARG A 420 -2.61 37.57 11.88
C ARG A 420 -2.70 39.09 11.81
N GLY A 421 -3.51 39.70 12.67
CA GLY A 421 -3.41 41.12 12.94
C GLY A 421 -2.00 41.36 13.45
N ASN A 422 -1.28 42.28 12.82
CA ASN A 422 -0.15 42.92 13.49
C ASN A 422 -0.66 43.38 14.85
N SER A 423 -0.12 42.76 15.90
CA SER A 423 -0.17 43.33 17.23
C SER A 423 0.99 44.31 17.24
N ASP A 424 0.65 45.60 17.20
CA ASP A 424 1.59 46.70 17.47
C ASP A 424 2.15 46.60 18.90
#